data_AF-A0A6I7QI55-F1
#
_entry.id   AF-A0A6I7QI55-F1
#
_cell.length_a   1.000
_cell.length_b   1.000
_cell.length_c   1.000
_cell.angle_alpha   90.00
_cell.angle_beta   90.00
_cell.angle_gamma   90.00
#
_symmetry.space_group_name_H-M   'P 1'
#
loop_
_entity.id
_entity.type
_entity.pdbx_description
1 polymer ?
#
loop_
_entity_poly.entity_id
_entity_poly.type
_entity_poly.pdbx_seq_one_letter_code
_entity_poly.pdbx_strand_id
1 'polypeptide(L)'
;MIEILVIMSAGILIGYLLRSNGRLIKLADRMVIITILLLLFFMGFTIGRDPVIMGNLPQLGLTALILSVAGVTGSMLLALLVWKLYFRKNS
;
A
#
# COMPACT_ATOMS: atom_id res chain seq x y z
N MET A 1 -9.68 10.04 -12.31
CA MET A 1 -10.34 9.32 -11.18
C MET A 1 -11.24 8.20 -11.68
N ILE A 2 -12.24 8.48 -12.52
CA ILE A 2 -13.10 7.44 -13.12
C ILE A 2 -12.28 6.43 -13.94
N GLU A 3 -11.28 6.88 -14.71
CA GLU A 3 -10.38 6.00 -15.47
C GLU A 3 -9.64 4.99 -14.59
N ILE A 4 -9.17 5.42 -13.41
CA ILE A 4 -8.46 4.54 -12.46
C ILE A 4 -9.42 3.48 -11.94
N LEU A 5 -10.66 3.87 -11.61
CA LEU A 5 -11.71 2.93 -11.20
C LEU A 5 -12.04 1.90 -12.30
N VAL A 6 -12.12 2.33 -13.56
CA VAL A 6 -12.37 1.44 -14.70
C VAL A 6 -11.23 0.43 -14.87
N ILE A 7 -9.98 0.89 -14.80
CA ILE A 7 -8.81 0.00 -14.92
C ILE A 7 -8.72 -0.98 -13.73
N MET A 8 -8.98 -0.52 -12.50
CA MET A 8 -8.98 -1.37 -11.31
C MET A 8 -10.08 -2.44 -11.39
N SER A 9 -11.29 -2.06 -11.79
CA SER A 9 -12.41 -2.99 -11.94
C SER A 9 -12.18 -4.00 -13.07
N ALA A 10 -11.63 -3.56 -14.20
CA ALA A 10 -11.20 -4.47 -15.27
C ALA A 10 -10.12 -5.44 -14.81
N GLY A 11 -9.12 -4.97 -14.06
CA GLY A 11 -8.06 -5.80 -13.48
C GLY A 11 -8.58 -6.87 -12.53
N ILE A 12 -9.58 -6.55 -11.70
CA ILE A 12 -10.26 -7.51 -10.82
C ILE A 12 -11.02 -8.55 -11.65
N LEU A 13 -11.74 -8.13 -12.70
CA LEU A 13 -12.50 -9.04 -13.57
C LEU A 13 -11.58 -10.04 -14.27
N ILE A 14 -10.47 -9.54 -14.84
CA ILE A 14 -9.45 -10.35 -15.52
C ILE A 14 -8.79 -11.29 -14.49
N GLY A 15 -8.41 -10.78 -13.32
CA GLY A 15 -7.82 -11.59 -12.25
C GLY A 15 -8.74 -12.70 -11.76
N TYR A 16 -10.05 -12.46 -11.72
CA TYR A 16 -11.04 -13.48 -11.36
C TYR A 16 -11.17 -14.56 -12.44
N LEU A 17 -11.20 -14.18 -13.72
CA LEU A 17 -11.31 -15.12 -14.84
C LEU A 17 -10.05 -16.00 -14.99
N LEU A 18 -8.87 -15.44 -14.73
CA LEU A 18 -7.58 -16.15 -14.80
C LEU A 18 -7.25 -16.94 -13.52
N ARG A 19 -8.09 -16.87 -12.48
CA ARG A 19 -7.86 -17.50 -11.17
C ARG A 19 -7.70 -19.03 -11.23
N SER A 20 -8.25 -19.67 -12.25
CA SER A 20 -8.15 -21.13 -12.44
C SER A 20 -6.71 -21.60 -12.72
N ASN A 21 -5.86 -20.73 -13.29
CA ASN A 21 -4.51 -21.09 -13.72
C ASN A 21 -3.44 -20.70 -12.68
N GLY A 22 -3.09 -21.63 -11.79
CA GLY A 22 -2.08 -21.41 -10.75
C GLY A 22 -0.70 -20.97 -11.24
N ARG A 23 -0.32 -21.28 -12.50
CA ARG A 23 0.93 -20.78 -13.12
C ARG A 23 0.88 -19.28 -13.42
N LEU A 24 -0.25 -18.78 -13.91
CA LEU A 24 -0.46 -17.35 -14.19
C LEU A 24 -0.49 -16.54 -12.89
N ILE A 25 -1.11 -17.08 -11.83
CA ILE A 25 -1.11 -16.44 -10.51
C ILE A 25 0.32 -16.31 -9.97
N LYS A 26 1.14 -17.38 -10.04
CA LYS A 26 2.54 -17.31 -9.61
C LYS A 26 3.39 -16.35 -10.43
N LEU A 27 3.15 -16.26 -11.74
CA LEU A 27 3.82 -15.29 -12.60
C LEU A 27 3.41 -13.86 -12.22
N ALA A 28 2.12 -13.61 -12.02
CA ALA A 28 1.61 -12.30 -11.60
C ALA A 28 2.20 -11.87 -10.25
N ASP A 29 2.27 -12.76 -9.27
CA ASP A 29 2.88 -12.50 -7.96
C ASP A 29 4.35 -12.07 -8.08
N ARG A 30 5.13 -12.79 -8.91
CA ARG A 30 6.53 -12.41 -9.20
C ARG A 30 6.62 -11.06 -9.92
N MET A 31 5.73 -10.79 -10.87
CA MET A 31 5.69 -9.49 -11.58
C MET A 31 5.32 -8.34 -10.65
N VAL A 32 4.42 -8.56 -9.68
CA VAL A 32 4.06 -7.55 -8.66
C VAL A 32 5.28 -7.18 -7.84
N ILE A 33 6.05 -8.16 -7.35
CA ILE A 33 7.29 -7.89 -6.59
C ILE A 33 8.30 -7.11 -7.42
N ILE A 34 8.56 -7.52 -8.68
CA ILE A 34 9.47 -6.82 -9.58
C ILE A 34 8.99 -5.38 -9.81
N THR A 35 7.69 -5.19 -10.01
CA THR A 35 7.08 -3.87 -10.23
C THR A 35 7.21 -2.99 -8.99
N ILE A 36 6.89 -3.50 -7.79
CA ILE A 36 7.05 -2.74 -6.54
C ILE A 36 8.50 -2.30 -6.37
N LEU A 37 9.46 -3.21 -6.61
CA LEU A 37 10.88 -2.88 -6.50
C LEU A 37 11.30 -1.79 -7.51
N LEU A 38 10.82 -1.90 -8.76
CA LEU A 38 11.09 -0.92 -9.80
C LEU A 38 10.43 0.44 -9.50
N LEU A 39 9.21 0.44 -8.97
CA LEU A 39 8.51 1.65 -8.51
C LEU A 39 9.24 2.31 -7.34
N LEU A 40 9.67 1.54 -6.34
CA LEU A 40 10.45 2.05 -5.22
C LEU A 40 11.78 2.63 -5.69
N PHE A 41 12.45 1.98 -6.65
CA PHE A 41 13.66 2.50 -7.28
C PHE A 41 13.39 3.83 -7.98
N PHE A 42 12.37 3.91 -8.84
CA PHE A 42 12.02 5.15 -9.54
C PHE A 42 11.55 6.25 -8.59
N MET A 43 10.85 5.91 -7.52
CA MET A 43 10.45 6.86 -6.48
C MET A 43 11.69 7.47 -5.82
N GLY A 44 12.61 6.65 -5.33
CA GLY A 44 13.85 7.14 -4.71
C GLY A 44 14.72 7.92 -5.70
N PHE A 45 14.80 7.43 -6.94
CA PHE A 45 15.54 8.07 -8.02
C PHE A 45 14.97 9.47 -8.38
N THR A 46 13.64 9.61 -8.44
CA THR A 46 12.96 10.88 -8.73
C THR A 46 13.11 11.86 -7.56
N ILE A 47 12.91 11.40 -6.33
CA ILE A 47 13.06 12.21 -5.11
C ILE A 47 14.51 12.70 -4.95
N GLY A 48 15.50 11.84 -5.20
CA GLY A 48 16.90 12.18 -5.02
C GLY A 48 17.46 13.18 -6.05
N ARG A 49 16.85 13.30 -7.24
CA ARG A 49 17.21 14.31 -8.24
C ARG A 49 16.50 15.65 -8.04
N ASP A 50 15.48 15.72 -7.18
CA ASP A 50 14.73 16.96 -6.93
C ASP A 50 15.33 17.73 -5.72
N PRO A 51 16.04 18.86 -5.95
CA PRO A 51 16.69 19.59 -4.87
C PRO A 51 15.69 20.24 -3.90
N VAL A 52 14.46 20.51 -4.33
CA VAL A 52 13.40 21.08 -3.47
C VAL A 52 12.93 20.04 -2.48
N ILE A 53 12.65 18.82 -2.95
CA ILE A 53 12.28 17.71 -2.07
C ILE A 53 13.45 17.36 -1.14
N MET A 54 14.67 17.28 -1.69
CA MET A 54 15.86 16.90 -0.91
C MET A 54 16.22 17.94 0.16
N GLY A 55 16.00 19.24 -0.11
CA GLY A 55 16.18 20.31 0.89
C GLY A 55 15.13 20.28 2.00
N ASN A 56 13.92 19.80 1.72
CA ASN A 56 12.83 19.67 2.70
C ASN A 56 12.74 18.27 3.32
N LEU A 57 13.64 17.35 2.97
CA LEU A 57 13.61 15.96 3.40
C LEU A 57 13.60 15.77 4.93
N PRO A 58 14.34 16.56 5.73
CA PRO A 58 14.26 16.45 7.19
C PRO A 58 12.86 16.76 7.74
N GLN A 59 12.21 17.79 7.20
CA GLN A 59 10.87 18.19 7.64
C GLN A 59 9.81 17.20 7.14
N LEU A 60 9.87 16.82 5.87
CA LEU A 60 9.01 15.79 5.26
C LEU A 60 9.16 14.45 6.00
N GLY A 61 10.39 14.05 6.33
CA GLY A 61 10.70 12.83 7.04
C GLY A 61 10.14 12.83 8.47
N LEU A 62 10.28 13.95 9.20
CA LEU A 62 9.69 14.07 10.53
C LEU A 62 8.16 14.01 10.48
N THR A 63 7.54 14.73 9.55
CA THR A 63 6.08 14.68 9.36
C THR A 63 5.63 13.27 8.98
N ALA A 64 6.33 12.59 8.08
CA ALA A 64 6.04 11.22 7.69
C ALA A 64 6.22 10.23 8.85
N LEU A 65 7.23 10.41 9.69
CA LEU A 65 7.45 9.59 10.89
C LEU A 65 6.28 9.74 11.88
N ILE A 66 5.91 10.99 12.20
CA ILE A 66 4.79 11.28 13.12
C ILE A 66 3.48 10.70 12.56
N LEU A 67 3.19 10.93 11.28
CA LEU A 67 2.00 10.38 10.61
C LEU A 67 1.99 8.85 10.61
N SER A 68 3.12 8.22 10.33
CA SER A 68 3.24 6.76 10.29
C SER A 68 3.03 6.16 11.68
N VAL A 69 3.67 6.71 12.71
CA VAL A 69 3.50 6.25 14.09
C VAL A 69 2.08 6.49 14.57
N ALA A 70 1.54 7.70 14.40
CA ALA A 70 0.18 8.02 14.81
C ALA A 70 -0.86 7.16 14.07
N GLY A 71 -0.67 6.93 12.77
CA GLY A 71 -1.55 6.10 11.95
C GLY A 71 -1.52 4.62 12.37
N VAL A 72 -0.32 4.06 12.62
CA VAL A 72 -0.19 2.66 13.09
C VAL A 72 -0.75 2.50 14.49
N THR A 73 -0.36 3.37 15.43
CA THR A 73 -0.86 3.33 16.80
C THR A 73 -2.38 3.54 16.85
N GLY A 74 -2.91 4.50 16.09
CA GLY A 74 -4.35 4.73 15.98
C GLY A 74 -5.10 3.53 15.39
N SER A 75 -4.56 2.91 14.33
CA SER A 75 -5.13 1.71 13.72
C SER A 75 -5.13 0.53 14.70
N MET A 76 -4.04 0.32 15.45
CA MET A 76 -3.95 -0.71 16.48
C MET A 76 -4.93 -0.47 17.63
N LEU A 77 -5.03 0.78 18.14
CA LEU A 77 -5.96 1.14 19.21
C LEU A 77 -7.42 0.90 18.82
N LEU A 78 -7.81 1.31 17.61
CA LEU A 78 -9.16 1.08 17.10
C LEU A 78 -9.44 -0.41 16.89
N ALA A 79 -8.47 -1.17 16.34
CA ALA A 79 -8.61 -2.62 16.21
C ALA A 79 -8.80 -3.31 17.57
N LEU A 80 -8.05 -2.90 18.60
CA LEU A 80 -8.21 -3.39 19.96
C LEU A 80 -9.56 -3.00 20.58
N LEU A 81 -10.05 -1.79 20.30
CA LEU A 81 -11.36 -1.33 20.78
C LEU A 81 -12.50 -2.12 20.13
N VAL A 82 -12.43 -2.33 18.81
CA VAL A 82 -13.38 -3.19 18.07
C VAL A 82 -13.34 -4.62 18.61
N TRP A 83 -12.15 -5.19 18.83
CA TRP A 83 -11.99 -6.51 19.42
C TRP A 83 -12.59 -6.58 20.83
N LYS A 84 -12.35 -5.58 21.67
CA LYS A 84 -12.90 -5.55 23.04
C LYS A 84 -14.42 -5.36 23.07
N LEU A 85 -15.02 -4.62 22.14
CA LEU A 85 -16.47 -4.38 22.11
C LEU A 85 -17.26 -5.53 21.48
N TYR A 86 -16.77 -6.10 20.38
CA TYR A 86 -17.49 -7.13 19.62
C TYR A 86 -17.07 -8.56 19.99
N PHE A 87 -15.78 -8.82 20.23
CA PHE A 87 -15.30 -10.17 20.50
C PHE A 87 -15.30 -10.53 22.00
N ARG A 88 -15.32 -9.55 22.92
CA ARG A 88 -15.34 -9.82 24.37
C ARG A 88 -16.76 -9.92 24.97
N LYS A 89 -17.83 -9.72 24.19
CA LYS A 89 -19.23 -9.85 24.65
C LYS A 89 -19.84 -11.24 24.38
N ASN A 90 -19.01 -12.28 24.23
CA ASN A 90 -19.48 -13.64 23.97
C ASN A 90 -18.79 -14.71 24.84
N SER A 91 -18.37 -14.33 26.05
CA SER A 91 -18.05 -15.28 27.12
C SER A 91 -18.77 -14.91 28.41
#